data_AF-A0A554ITC9-F1
#
_entry.id   AF-A0A554ITC9-F1
#
_cell.length_a   1.000
_cell.length_b   1.000
_cell.length_c   1.000
_cell.angle_alpha   90.00
_cell.angle_beta   90.00
_cell.angle_gamma   90.00
#
_symmetry.space_group_name_H-M   'P 1'
#
loop_
_entity.id
_entity.type
_entity.pdbx_description
1 polymer ?
#
loop_
_entity_poly.entity_id
_entity_poly.type
_entity_poly.pdbx_seq_one_letter_code
_entity_poly.pdbx_strand_id
1 'polypeptide(L)'
;MGELYVSFTYDTDYRGPVIALSRSGGTGVSQAGVFPIDLVYGLREFYLRDILLQTGLKPTSQLMKVIFSLWEMFQKERMILAEINPLFELADRSFVAGDAKVILDDNILNADSRPYLDLDGDIAV
;
A
#
# COMPACT_ATOMS: atom_id res chain seq x y z
N MET A 1 -10.64 -8.87 15.34
CA MET A 1 -9.60 -8.83 14.30
C MET A 1 -10.25 -8.35 13.03
N GLY A 2 -9.73 -7.28 12.45
CA GLY A 2 -10.14 -6.78 11.15
C GLY A 2 -9.05 -7.12 10.13
N GLU A 3 -9.47 -7.42 8.91
CA GLU A 3 -8.59 -7.60 7.75
C GLU A 3 -8.81 -6.42 6.83
N LEU A 4 -7.76 -5.63 6.62
CA LEU A 4 -7.80 -4.48 5.73
C LEU A 4 -7.07 -4.81 4.42
N TYR A 5 -7.43 -4.08 3.38
CA TYR A 5 -6.68 -4.04 2.12
C TYR A 5 -6.13 -2.65 1.94
N VAL A 6 -4.84 -2.55 1.57
CA VAL A 6 -4.23 -1.30 1.13
C VAL A 6 -3.28 -1.58 -0.03
N SER A 7 -3.35 -0.76 -1.07
CA SER A 7 -2.36 -0.78 -2.14
C SER A 7 -2.05 0.61 -2.68
N PHE A 8 -0.84 0.73 -3.25
CA PHE A 8 -0.43 1.83 -4.11
C PHE A 8 -0.11 1.29 -5.49
N THR A 9 -0.60 1.97 -6.51
CA THR A 9 -0.28 1.70 -7.92
C THR A 9 -0.49 2.95 -8.76
N TYR A 10 -0.37 2.84 -10.08
CA TYR A 10 -0.65 3.92 -11.02
C TYR A 10 -1.96 3.66 -11.75
N ASP A 11 -2.77 4.70 -11.88
CA ASP A 11 -4.00 4.69 -12.65
C ASP A 11 -3.81 5.41 -13.99
N THR A 12 -4.26 4.80 -15.08
CA THR A 12 -4.06 5.32 -16.43
C THR A 12 -5.02 6.44 -16.81
N ASP A 13 -6.18 6.51 -16.18
CA ASP A 13 -7.19 7.53 -16.44
C ASP A 13 -6.82 8.84 -15.73
N TYR A 14 -6.44 8.74 -14.45
CA TYR A 14 -5.88 9.82 -13.66
C TYR A 14 -4.46 10.20 -14.09
N ARG A 15 -3.70 9.24 -14.65
CA ARG A 15 -2.29 9.39 -15.05
C ARG A 15 -1.37 9.72 -13.88
N GLY A 16 -1.55 9.01 -12.77
CA GLY A 16 -0.77 9.24 -11.56
C GLY A 16 -0.96 8.14 -10.53
N PRO A 17 -0.24 8.23 -9.39
CA PRO A 17 -0.36 7.28 -8.31
C PRO A 17 -1.75 7.35 -7.67
N VAL A 18 -2.24 6.20 -7.25
CA VAL A 18 -3.48 6.04 -6.50
C VAL A 18 -3.24 5.21 -5.26
N ILE A 19 -4.03 5.45 -4.21
CA ILE A 19 -4.19 4.51 -3.10
C ILE A 19 -5.54 3.81 -3.26
N ALA A 20 -5.55 2.50 -3.19
CA ALA A 20 -6.77 1.72 -3.05
C ALA A 20 -6.87 1.17 -1.62
N LEU A 21 -8.04 1.28 -1.01
CA LEU A 21 -8.24 0.93 0.38
C LEU A 21 -9.61 0.28 0.61
N SER A 22 -9.63 -0.79 1.41
CA SER A 22 -10.88 -1.43 1.86
C SER A 22 -10.79 -1.86 3.32
N ARG A 23 -11.94 -1.78 4.00
CA ARG A 23 -12.16 -2.32 5.36
C ARG A 23 -12.30 -3.85 5.38
N SER A 24 -12.43 -4.48 4.21
CA SER A 24 -12.54 -5.93 4.05
C SER A 24 -11.45 -6.42 3.12
N GLY A 25 -10.39 -6.98 3.71
CA GLY A 25 -9.26 -7.65 3.06
C GLY A 25 -9.51 -9.15 2.82
N GLY A 26 -8.45 -9.86 2.45
CA GLY A 26 -8.43 -11.30 2.18
C GLY A 26 -9.02 -11.65 0.81
N THR A 27 -9.54 -12.88 0.68
CA THR A 27 -10.21 -13.39 -0.54
C THR A 27 -11.57 -12.74 -0.80
N GLY A 28 -12.07 -11.92 0.13
CA GLY A 28 -13.36 -11.23 0.07
C GLY A 28 -13.30 -9.75 -0.33
N VAL A 29 -12.15 -9.24 -0.81
CA VAL A 29 -12.04 -7.87 -1.34
C VAL A 29 -12.97 -7.74 -2.56
N SER A 30 -14.19 -7.23 -2.33
CA SER A 30 -15.21 -7.08 -3.37
C SER A 30 -15.26 -5.65 -3.92
N GLN A 31 -14.93 -4.64 -3.10
CA GLN A 31 -14.82 -3.23 -3.50
C GLN A 31 -13.81 -2.50 -2.61
N ALA A 32 -12.76 -1.94 -3.22
CA ALA A 32 -11.86 -0.98 -2.59
C ALA A 32 -12.15 0.43 -3.13
N GLY A 33 -12.14 1.44 -2.26
CA GLY A 33 -12.17 2.83 -2.69
C GLY A 33 -10.82 3.20 -3.29
N VAL A 34 -10.81 3.81 -4.47
CA VAL A 34 -9.60 4.24 -5.17
C VAL A 34 -9.52 5.76 -5.13
N PHE A 35 -8.39 6.28 -4.66
CA PHE A 35 -8.19 7.71 -4.43
C PHE A 35 -6.90 8.19 -5.11
N PRO A 36 -6.97 9.21 -5.98
CA PRO A 36 -5.79 9.76 -6.64
C PRO A 36 -4.87 10.44 -5.64
N ILE A 37 -3.56 10.32 -5.86
CA ILE A 37 -2.53 11.00 -5.08
C ILE A 37 -1.89 12.07 -5.96
N ASP A 38 -1.80 13.29 -5.44
CA ASP A 38 -1.20 14.41 -6.14
C ASP A 38 0.28 14.13 -6.44
N LEU A 39 0.68 14.30 -7.71
CA LEU A 39 2.04 14.04 -8.17
C LEU A 39 3.09 14.98 -7.56
N VAL A 40 2.71 16.21 -7.23
CA VAL A 40 3.63 17.24 -6.73
C VAL A 40 3.77 17.15 -5.22
N TYR A 41 2.65 16.95 -4.52
CA TYR A 41 2.59 16.96 -3.06
C TYR A 41 2.67 15.58 -2.43
N GLY A 42 2.43 14.51 -3.20
CA GLY A 42 2.37 13.14 -2.70
C GLY A 42 1.21 12.91 -1.72
N LEU A 43 1.26 11.78 -1.01
CA LEU A 43 0.27 11.47 0.03
C LEU A 43 0.47 12.41 1.24
N ARG A 44 -0.55 13.20 1.59
CA ARG A 44 -0.52 14.13 2.73
C ARG A 44 -1.36 13.61 3.89
N GLU A 45 -0.99 13.98 5.12
CA GLU A 45 -1.66 13.52 6.34
C GLU A 45 -3.16 13.82 6.35
N PHE A 46 -3.54 15.08 6.05
CA PHE A 46 -4.95 15.47 6.02
C PHE A 46 -5.75 14.67 4.98
N TYR A 47 -5.12 14.36 3.85
CA TYR A 47 -5.77 13.64 2.76
C TYR A 47 -5.94 12.15 3.09
N LEU A 48 -4.90 11.52 3.66
CA LEU A 48 -5.03 10.15 4.14
C LEU A 48 -6.09 10.03 5.25
N ARG A 49 -6.17 11.00 6.16
CA ARG A 49 -7.23 11.04 7.18
C ARG A 49 -8.61 11.07 6.55
N ASP A 50 -8.80 11.88 5.52
CA ASP A 50 -10.07 11.98 4.80
C ASP A 50 -10.43 10.66 4.10
N ILE A 51 -9.49 10.06 3.36
CA ILE A 51 -9.64 8.74 2.72
C ILE A 51 -10.04 7.66 3.73
N LEU A 52 -9.39 7.62 4.90
CA LEU A 52 -9.72 6.65 5.95
C LEU A 52 -11.16 6.85 6.44
N LEU A 53 -11.61 8.08 6.64
CA LEU A 53 -12.99 8.35 7.05
C LEU A 53 -14.00 7.97 5.97
N GLN A 54 -13.72 8.27 4.69
CA GLN A 54 -14.58 7.89 3.56
C GLN A 54 -14.72 6.37 3.40
N THR A 55 -13.69 5.61 3.77
CA THR A 55 -13.67 4.14 3.71
C THR A 55 -14.18 3.49 5.02
N GLY A 56 -14.66 4.29 5.97
CA GLY A 56 -15.20 3.82 7.25
C GLY A 56 -14.15 3.31 8.24
N LEU A 57 -12.89 3.69 8.05
CA LEU A 57 -11.77 3.42 8.94
C LEU A 57 -11.48 4.61 9.87
N LYS A 58 -10.96 4.31 11.06
CA LYS A 58 -10.53 5.35 12.01
C LYS A 58 -9.06 5.71 11.75
N PRO A 59 -8.70 7.00 11.61
CA PRO A 59 -7.32 7.43 11.42
C PRO A 59 -6.52 7.35 12.72
N THR A 60 -6.11 6.14 13.08
CA THR A 60 -5.18 5.92 14.20
C THR A 60 -3.75 6.23 13.77
N SER A 61 -2.91 6.67 14.71
CA SER A 61 -1.50 6.93 14.44
C SER A 61 -0.76 5.70 13.90
N GLN A 62 -1.13 4.50 14.37
CA GLN A 62 -0.53 3.24 13.93
C GLN A 62 -0.91 2.90 12.48
N LEU A 63 -2.19 2.99 12.12
CA LEU A 63 -2.64 2.73 10.75
C LEU A 63 -2.03 3.72 9.76
N MET A 64 -2.07 5.01 10.11
CA MET A 64 -1.46 6.05 9.28
C MET A 64 0.03 5.81 9.10
N LYS A 65 0.75 5.42 10.16
CA LYS A 65 2.18 5.10 10.09
C LYS A 65 2.44 3.96 9.10
N VAL A 66 1.67 2.88 9.13
CA VAL A 66 1.83 1.74 8.20
C VAL A 66 1.60 2.19 6.75
N ILE A 67 0.52 2.93 6.49
CA ILE A 67 0.20 3.39 5.13
C ILE A 67 1.25 4.37 4.61
N PHE A 68 1.76 5.28 5.46
CA PHE A 68 2.85 6.18 5.08
C PHE A 68 4.16 5.45 4.80
N SER A 69 4.53 4.46 5.63
CA SER A 69 5.72 3.66 5.37
C SER A 69 5.61 2.86 4.07
N LEU A 70 4.42 2.34 3.74
CA LEU A 70 4.18 1.67 2.46
C LEU A 70 4.28 2.65 1.28
N TRP A 71 3.73 3.87 1.41
CA TRP A 71 3.87 4.94 0.42
C TRP A 71 5.33 5.35 0.20
N GLU A 72 6.09 5.56 1.29
CA GLU A 72 7.51 5.91 1.22
C GLU A 72 8.30 4.82 0.51
N MET A 73 8.02 3.55 0.79
CA MET A 73 8.63 2.41 0.12
C MET A 73 8.25 2.37 -1.38
N PHE A 74 6.98 2.55 -1.71
CA PHE A 74 6.48 2.60 -3.09
C PHE A 74 7.24 3.63 -3.93
N GLN A 75 7.44 4.83 -3.39
CA GLN A 75 8.15 5.92 -4.06
C GLN A 75 9.67 5.68 -4.13
N LYS A 76 10.28 5.30 -3.00
CA LYS A 76 11.74 5.16 -2.89
C LYS A 76 12.28 4.05 -3.77
N GLU A 77 11.57 2.93 -3.81
CA GLU A 77 11.97 1.74 -4.55
C GLU A 77 11.36 1.71 -5.95
N ARG A 78 10.66 2.79 -6.34
CA ARG A 78 10.07 2.98 -7.67
C ARG A 78 9.22 1.78 -8.09
N MET A 79 8.30 1.42 -7.21
CA MET A 79 7.37 0.31 -7.39
C MET A 79 6.28 0.68 -8.40
N ILE A 80 5.79 -0.31 -9.14
CA ILE A 80 4.56 -0.27 -9.94
C ILE A 80 3.36 -0.67 -9.06
N LEU A 81 3.58 -1.60 -8.13
CA LEU A 81 2.57 -2.07 -7.19
C LEU A 81 3.23 -2.27 -5.82
N ALA A 82 2.57 -1.78 -4.78
CA ALA A 82 2.82 -2.18 -3.41
C ALA A 82 1.47 -2.47 -2.75
N GLU A 83 1.18 -3.74 -2.48
CA GLU A 83 -0.09 -4.20 -1.94
C GLU A 83 0.13 -4.99 -0.66
N ILE A 84 -0.69 -4.73 0.37
CA ILE A 84 -0.79 -5.55 1.58
C ILE A 84 -2.22 -6.08 1.66
N ASN A 85 -2.37 -7.40 1.64
CA ASN A 85 -3.68 -8.04 1.71
C ASN A 85 -3.62 -9.47 2.30
N PRO A 86 -4.03 -9.71 3.56
CA PRO A 86 -4.62 -8.75 4.48
C PRO A 86 -3.58 -7.98 5.30
N LEU A 87 -3.91 -6.73 5.64
CA LEU A 87 -3.32 -6.00 6.76
C LEU A 87 -4.18 -6.27 8.00
N PHE A 88 -3.64 -7.03 8.96
CA PHE A 88 -4.37 -7.42 10.17
C PHE A 88 -4.35 -6.31 11.23
N GLU A 89 -5.51 -5.96 11.77
CA GLU A 89 -5.63 -5.20 13.02
C GLU A 89 -5.71 -6.17 14.21
N LEU A 90 -4.69 -6.09 15.08
CA LEU A 90 -4.57 -6.89 16.29
C LEU A 90 -5.40 -6.32 17.44
N ALA A 91 -5.57 -7.11 18.51
CA ALA A 91 -6.40 -6.73 19.67
C ALA A 91 -5.89 -5.46 20.40
N ASP A 92 -4.59 -5.20 20.34
CA ASP A 92 -3.93 -4.02 20.91
C ASP A 92 -3.93 -2.80 19.97
N ARG A 93 -4.65 -2.89 18.83
CA ARG A 93 -4.71 -1.87 17.76
C ARG A 93 -3.39 -1.65 17.03
N SER A 94 -2.46 -2.59 17.13
CA SER A 94 -1.33 -2.68 16.23
C SER A 94 -1.70 -3.37 14.93
N PHE A 95 -0.83 -3.20 13.94
CA PHE A 95 -1.06 -3.67 12.58
C PHE A 95 0.09 -4.56 12.11
N VAL A 96 -0.24 -5.67 11.47
CA VAL A 96 0.71 -6.63 10.90
C VAL A 96 0.31 -6.96 9.47
N ALA A 97 1.26 -6.86 8.54
CA ALA A 97 1.07 -7.33 7.17
C ALA A 97 1.05 -8.86 7.17
N GLY A 98 -0.08 -9.44 6.77
CA GLY A 98 -0.25 -10.89 6.65
C GLY A 98 0.35 -11.45 5.36
N ASP A 99 0.19 -10.69 4.28
CA ASP A 99 0.76 -10.98 2.97
C ASP A 99 1.02 -9.66 2.23
N ALA A 100 1.98 -9.68 1.31
CA ALA A 100 2.34 -8.52 0.51
C ALA A 100 2.73 -8.92 -0.92
N LYS A 101 2.23 -8.15 -1.89
CA LYS A 101 2.62 -8.26 -3.29
C LYS A 101 3.24 -6.95 -3.76
N VAL A 102 4.46 -7.05 -4.28
CA VAL A 102 5.23 -5.91 -4.78
C VAL A 102 5.68 -6.17 -6.21
N ILE A 103 5.61 -5.14 -7.04
CA ILE A 103 6.15 -5.14 -8.40
C ILE A 103 7.03 -3.90 -8.53
N LEU A 104 8.29 -4.10 -8.92
CA LEU A 104 9.25 -3.02 -9.19
C LEU A 104 9.21 -2.63 -10.68
N ASP A 105 9.59 -1.40 -11.01
CA ASP A 105 9.79 -1.02 -12.40
C ASP A 105 11.17 -1.45 -12.91
N ASP A 106 11.21 -2.53 -13.70
CA ASP A 106 12.46 -3.07 -14.24
C ASP A 106 13.12 -2.17 -15.30
N ASN A 107 12.44 -1.11 -15.77
CA ASN A 107 12.98 -0.18 -16.77
C ASN A 107 13.89 0.90 -16.17
N ILE A 108 14.12 0.85 -14.86
CA ILE A 108 15.03 1.77 -14.19
C ILE A 108 16.46 1.36 -14.53
N LEU A 109 17.05 2.10 -15.46
CA LEU A 109 18.45 2.00 -15.84
C LEU A 109 19.36 2.39 -14.65
N ASN A 110 19.63 1.46 -13.75
CA ASN A 110 20.78 1.48 -12.85
C ASN A 110 21.15 0.04 -12.49
N ALA A 111 22.19 -0.49 -13.15
CA ALA A 111 22.66 -1.86 -12.97
C ALA A 111 23.29 -2.14 -11.58
N ASP A 112 23.64 -1.09 -10.82
CA ASP A 112 24.47 -1.21 -9.61
C ASP A 112 23.69 -1.15 -8.27
N SER A 113 22.36 -1.13 -8.29
CA SER A 113 21.57 -0.98 -7.06
C SER A 113 20.36 -1.91 -7.00
N ARG A 114 20.60 -3.21 -6.84
CA ARG A 114 19.60 -4.12 -6.27
C ARG A 114 19.95 -4.33 -4.79
N PRO A 115 19.35 -3.58 -3.85
CA PRO A 115 19.60 -3.76 -2.41
C PRO A 115 18.88 -4.98 -1.81
N TYR A 116 18.15 -5.74 -2.64
CA TYR A 116 17.38 -6.88 -2.18
C TYR A 116 18.25 -8.13 -2.19
N LEU A 117 18.16 -8.90 -1.11
CA LEU A 117 18.69 -10.24 -1.06
C LEU A 117 17.96 -11.07 -2.13
N ASP A 118 18.70 -11.71 -3.01
CA ASP A 118 18.15 -12.83 -3.78
C ASP A 118 17.76 -13.89 -2.75
N LEU A 119 16.46 -14.04 -2.51
CA LEU A 119 15.95 -15.11 -1.68
C LEU A 119 15.97 -16.35 -2.57
N ASP A 120 17.04 -17.14 -2.46
CA ASP A 120 17.26 -18.42 -3.16
C ASP A 120 16.13 -19.44 -2.84
N GLY A 121 14.94 -19.23 -3.40
CA GLY A 121 13.85 -20.20 -3.44
C GLY A 121 12.51 -19.75 -2.87
N ASP A 122 11.49 -19.99 -3.71
CA ASP A 122 10.11 -20.36 -3.43
C ASP A 122 9.33 -19.53 -2.40
N ILE A 123 8.92 -18.33 -2.80
CA ILE A 123 7.58 -17.86 -2.41
C ILE A 123 6.60 -18.64 -3.28
N ALA A 124 6.14 -19.76 -2.74
CA ALA A 124 5.04 -20.53 -3.31
C ALA A 124 3.79 -19.63 -3.38
N VAL A 125 3.22 -19.58 -4.59
CA VAL A 125 1.82 -19.20 -4.85
C VAL A 125 0.90 -20.25 -4.25
#